data_AF-A0A060NE04-F1
#
_entry.id   AF-A0A060NE04-F1
#
_cell.length_a   1.000
_cell.length_b   1.000
_cell.length_c   1.000
_cell.angle_alpha   90.00
_cell.angle_beta   90.00
_cell.angle_gamma   90.00
#
_symmetry.space_group_name_H-M   'P 1'
#
loop_
_entity.id
_entity.type
_entity.pdbx_description
1 polymer ?
#
loop_
_entity_poly.entity_id
_entity_poly.type
_entity_poly.pdbx_seq_one_letter_code
_entity_poly.pdbx_strand_id
1 'polypeptide(L)'
;MNVSSVISVIINFLMVLMAMAFYTLVERKLLGYMQLRKGPNKVMLMGLPQPLADAMKLFLKEQMMPTNANKMPFIFAPIMSLSLSLLLWAMFPHNNPSLWIQYSILYFLCVSAMNVFATFLAGWSSNSKYALLGALRGVAQTISYEISLSLILLSSLLMLLTMDFNIMTTTNYLPLVLMLLPLTIIWFITNLA
;
A
#
# COMPACT_ATOMS: atom_id res chain seq x y z
N MET A 1 1.72 5.71 -28.66
CA MET A 1 0.27 5.45 -28.62
C MET A 1 -0.25 5.98 -27.30
N ASN A 2 -1.04 7.05 -27.33
CA ASN A 2 -1.67 7.58 -26.12
C ASN A 2 -2.81 6.63 -25.76
N VAL A 3 -2.59 5.77 -24.77
CA VAL A 3 -3.65 4.98 -24.15
C VAL A 3 -4.61 5.98 -23.48
N SER A 4 -5.92 5.77 -23.61
CA SER A 4 -6.87 6.63 -22.90
C SER A 4 -6.68 6.51 -21.39
N SER A 5 -6.92 7.59 -20.65
CA SER A 5 -6.74 7.63 -19.19
C SER A 5 -7.48 6.48 -18.49
N VAL A 6 -8.71 6.19 -18.89
CA VAL A 6 -9.52 5.09 -18.34
C VAL A 6 -8.85 3.73 -18.54
N ILE A 7 -8.34 3.45 -19.74
CA ILE A 7 -7.68 2.17 -20.03
C ILE A 7 -6.37 2.07 -19.23
N SER A 8 -5.65 3.18 -19.08
CA SER A 8 -4.42 3.19 -18.27
C SER A 8 -4.67 2.95 -16.78
N VAL A 9 -5.77 3.44 -16.21
CA VAL A 9 -6.17 3.15 -14.81
C VAL A 9 -6.46 1.65 -14.64
N ILE A 10 -7.22 1.05 -15.56
CA ILE A 10 -7.56 -0.38 -15.52
C ILE A 10 -6.29 -1.23 -15.59
N ILE A 11 -5.39 -0.91 -16.52
CA ILE A 11 -4.12 -1.63 -16.67
C ILE A 11 -3.27 -1.48 -15.40
N ASN A 12 -3.19 -0.28 -14.82
CA ASN A 12 -2.44 -0.03 -13.58
C ASN A 12 -2.97 -0.92 -12.44
N PHE A 13 -4.29 -0.93 -12.21
CA PHE A 13 -4.88 -1.77 -11.15
C PHE A 13 -4.63 -3.27 -11.38
N LEU A 14 -4.73 -3.75 -12.61
CA LEU A 14 -4.46 -5.16 -12.93
C LEU A 14 -3.00 -5.53 -12.64
N MET A 15 -2.06 -4.67 -13.04
CA MET A 15 -0.63 -4.90 -12.82
C MET A 15 -0.27 -4.84 -11.34
N VAL A 16 -0.84 -3.91 -10.58
CA VAL A 16 -0.59 -3.78 -9.13
C VAL A 16 -1.10 -4.99 -8.36
N LEU A 17 -2.31 -5.49 -8.67
CA LEU A 17 -2.86 -6.70 -8.03
C LEU A 17 -2.00 -7.93 -8.34
N MET A 18 -1.52 -8.06 -9.59
CA MET A 18 -0.63 -9.16 -9.97
C MET A 18 0.74 -9.05 -9.27
N ALA A 19 1.31 -7.85 -9.19
CA ALA A 19 2.57 -7.58 -8.51
C ALA A 19 2.47 -7.93 -7.02
N MET A 20 1.39 -7.53 -6.34
CA MET A 20 1.17 -7.88 -4.93
C MET A 20 1.05 -9.38 -4.70
N ALA A 21 0.35 -10.11 -5.58
CA ALA A 21 0.26 -11.57 -5.47
C ALA A 21 1.65 -12.23 -5.51
N PHE A 22 2.52 -11.83 -6.45
CA PHE A 22 3.88 -12.36 -6.52
C PHE A 22 4.80 -11.85 -5.41
N TYR A 23 4.58 -10.65 -4.89
CA TYR A 23 5.34 -10.11 -3.76
C TYR A 23 5.27 -11.03 -2.54
N THR A 24 4.09 -11.61 -2.24
CA THR A 24 3.94 -12.58 -1.14
C THR A 24 4.80 -13.85 -1.32
N LEU A 25 5.00 -14.30 -2.58
CA LEU A 25 5.88 -15.42 -2.88
C LEU A 25 7.35 -15.05 -2.71
N VAL A 26 7.74 -13.86 -3.17
CA VAL A 26 9.10 -13.34 -3.01
C VAL A 26 9.45 -13.24 -1.54
N GLU A 27 8.56 -12.67 -0.72
CA GLU A 27 8.73 -12.56 0.73
C GLU A 27 8.98 -13.94 1.37
N ARG A 28 8.13 -14.94 1.09
CA ARG A 28 8.28 -16.30 1.63
C ARG A 28 9.58 -16.99 1.18
N LYS A 29 10.03 -16.75 -0.06
CA LYS A 29 11.29 -17.31 -0.56
C LYS A 29 12.50 -16.63 0.07
N LEU A 30 12.51 -15.30 0.14
CA LEU A 30 13.60 -14.50 0.69
C LEU A 30 13.81 -14.81 2.17
N LEU A 31 12.73 -14.83 2.97
CA LEU A 31 12.77 -15.25 4.38
C LEU A 31 13.22 -16.71 4.54
N GLY A 32 12.79 -17.59 3.65
CA GLY A 32 13.27 -18.97 3.62
C GLY A 32 14.78 -19.05 3.45
N TYR A 33 15.32 -18.37 2.43
CA TYR A 33 16.74 -18.38 2.14
C TYR A 33 17.59 -17.77 3.28
N MET A 34 17.12 -16.69 3.90
CA MET A 34 17.78 -16.13 5.11
C MET A 34 17.81 -17.14 6.27
N GLN A 35 16.76 -17.95 6.41
CA GLN A 35 16.64 -18.99 7.43
C GLN A 35 17.26 -20.34 7.02
N LEU A 36 18.03 -20.39 5.93
CA LEU A 36 18.64 -21.62 5.38
C LEU A 36 17.63 -22.73 5.03
N ARG A 37 16.37 -22.38 4.75
CA ARG A 37 15.34 -23.31 4.28
C ARG A 37 14.83 -22.91 2.90
N LYS A 38 14.48 -23.89 2.06
CA LYS A 38 13.84 -23.57 0.79
C LYS A 38 12.44 -23.04 1.04
N GLY A 39 12.13 -21.90 0.42
CA GLY A 39 10.77 -21.38 0.35
C GLY A 39 9.82 -22.30 -0.45
N PRO A 40 8.60 -21.84 -0.74
CA PRO A 40 7.64 -22.60 -1.52
C PRO A 40 8.21 -23.07 -2.86
N ASN A 41 8.39 -24.37 -3.01
CA ASN A 41 8.98 -25.00 -4.21
C ASN A 41 8.18 -26.18 -4.75
N LYS A 42 7.14 -26.63 -4.04
CA LYS A 42 6.37 -27.84 -4.41
C LYS A 42 5.32 -27.60 -5.48
N VAL A 43 4.79 -26.38 -5.59
CA VAL A 43 3.72 -26.08 -6.56
C VAL A 43 4.36 -25.94 -7.94
N MET A 44 4.11 -26.93 -8.80
CA MET A 44 4.56 -27.02 -10.20
C MET A 44 5.99 -26.50 -10.46
N LEU A 45 6.13 -25.29 -11.02
CA LEU A 45 7.42 -24.72 -11.41
C LEU A 45 7.93 -23.76 -10.34
N MET A 46 8.84 -24.24 -9.48
CA MET A 46 9.51 -23.46 -8.42
C MET A 46 8.53 -22.66 -7.53
N GLY A 47 7.29 -23.12 -7.37
CA GLY A 47 6.26 -22.43 -6.59
C GLY A 47 5.60 -21.22 -7.28
N LEU A 48 5.90 -20.88 -8.54
CA LEU A 48 5.32 -19.71 -9.23
C LEU A 48 3.78 -19.61 -9.13
N PRO A 49 2.99 -20.69 -9.34
CA PRO A 49 1.53 -20.61 -9.24
C PRO A 49 1.00 -20.60 -7.80
N GLN A 50 1.85 -20.49 -6.77
CA GLN A 50 1.40 -20.52 -5.38
C GLN A 50 0.48 -19.37 -4.97
N PRO A 51 0.68 -18.11 -5.38
CA PRO A 51 -0.26 -17.04 -5.08
C PRO A 51 -1.66 -17.30 -5.65
N LEU A 52 -1.74 -17.93 -6.83
CA LEU A 52 -3.01 -18.32 -7.45
C LEU A 52 -3.69 -19.44 -6.64
N ALA A 53 -2.92 -20.42 -6.17
CA ALA A 53 -3.45 -21.49 -5.32
C ALA A 53 -3.96 -20.97 -3.97
N ASP A 54 -3.25 -20.03 -3.34
CA ASP A 54 -3.67 -19.38 -2.09
C ASP A 54 -4.95 -18.56 -2.30
N ALA A 55 -5.07 -17.83 -3.42
CA ALA A 55 -6.29 -17.10 -3.78
C ALA A 55 -7.48 -18.05 -4.01
N MET A 56 -7.31 -19.09 -4.83
CA MET A 56 -8.36 -20.11 -5.06
C MET A 56 -8.81 -20.77 -3.76
N LYS A 57 -7.87 -21.07 -2.86
CA LYS A 57 -8.17 -21.63 -1.54
C LYS A 57 -9.04 -20.69 -0.69
N LEU A 58 -8.79 -19.38 -0.74
CA LEU A 58 -9.60 -18.40 -0.02
C LEU A 58 -11.00 -18.25 -0.63
N PHE A 59 -11.15 -18.32 -1.96
CA PHE A 59 -12.46 -18.27 -2.63
C PHE A 59 -13.35 -19.48 -2.32
N LEU A 60 -12.76 -20.66 -2.16
CA LEU A 60 -13.50 -21.89 -1.83
C LEU A 60 -13.84 -22.00 -0.33
N LYS A 61 -13.26 -21.15 0.52
CA LYS A 61 -13.43 -21.24 1.96
C LYS A 61 -14.76 -20.59 2.37
N GLU A 62 -15.49 -21.24 3.26
CA GLU A 62 -16.73 -20.70 3.82
C GLU A 62 -16.47 -19.37 4.56
N GLN A 63 -17.34 -18.39 4.30
CA GLN A 63 -17.27 -17.09 4.94
C GLN A 63 -17.89 -17.14 6.33
N MET A 64 -17.08 -17.39 7.35
CA MET A 64 -17.51 -17.38 8.75
C MET A 64 -17.48 -15.95 9.31
N MET A 65 -18.66 -15.40 9.63
CA MET A 65 -18.78 -14.13 10.36
C MET A 65 -19.07 -14.38 11.84
N PRO A 66 -18.39 -13.69 12.77
CA PRO A 66 -18.70 -13.78 14.20
C PRO A 66 -20.11 -13.26 14.50
N THR A 67 -20.82 -13.94 15.39
CA THR A 67 -22.24 -13.65 15.71
C THR A 67 -22.45 -12.28 16.34
N ASN A 68 -21.48 -11.78 17.10
CA ASN A 68 -21.59 -10.52 17.85
C ASN A 68 -21.12 -9.29 17.06
N ALA A 69 -20.62 -9.47 15.83
CA ALA A 69 -20.06 -8.39 15.04
C ALA A 69 -21.13 -7.61 14.25
N ASN A 70 -20.85 -6.34 14.03
CA ASN A 70 -21.65 -5.48 13.17
C ASN A 70 -21.34 -5.80 11.70
N LYS A 71 -22.25 -6.52 11.03
CA LYS A 71 -22.04 -7.06 9.68
C LYS A 71 -21.66 -6.01 8.62
N MET A 72 -22.38 -4.89 8.57
CA MET A 72 -22.15 -3.83 7.58
C MET A 72 -20.73 -3.25 7.64
N PRO A 73 -20.28 -2.66 8.77
CA PRO A 73 -18.94 -2.09 8.85
C PRO A 73 -17.84 -3.16 8.77
N PHE A 74 -18.11 -4.40 9.19
CA PHE A 74 -17.13 -5.50 9.12
C PHE A 74 -16.79 -5.90 7.68
N ILE A 75 -17.78 -5.88 6.77
CA ILE A 75 -17.56 -6.14 5.33
C ILE A 75 -17.01 -4.90 4.64
N PHE A 76 -17.46 -3.71 5.01
CA PHE A 76 -17.05 -2.46 4.35
C PHE A 76 -15.61 -2.07 4.67
N ALA A 77 -15.12 -2.33 5.89
CA ALA A 77 -13.76 -1.97 6.29
C ALA A 77 -12.64 -2.52 5.37
N PRO A 78 -12.59 -3.83 5.02
CA PRO A 78 -11.59 -4.34 4.09
C PRO A 78 -11.78 -3.85 2.65
N ILE A 79 -13.01 -3.51 2.24
CA ILE A 79 -13.28 -2.91 0.92
C ILE A 79 -12.71 -1.49 0.88
N MET A 80 -12.92 -0.71 1.95
CA MET A 80 -12.41 0.65 2.09
C MET A 80 -10.88 0.66 2.04
N SER A 81 -10.20 -0.20 2.81
CA SER A 81 -8.72 -0.25 2.81
C SER A 81 -8.15 -0.63 1.44
N LEU A 82 -8.75 -1.62 0.75
CA LEU A 82 -8.33 -1.98 -0.61
C LEU A 82 -8.58 -0.83 -1.60
N SER A 83 -9.73 -0.16 -1.53
CA SER A 83 -10.03 0.98 -2.41
C SER A 83 -9.05 2.15 -2.22
N LEU A 84 -8.71 2.49 -0.98
CA LEU A 84 -7.76 3.57 -0.66
C LEU A 84 -6.35 3.23 -1.15
N SER A 85 -5.90 1.99 -0.97
CA SER A 85 -4.59 1.57 -1.50
C SER A 85 -4.50 1.62 -3.02
N LEU A 86 -5.57 1.26 -3.75
CA LEU A 86 -5.62 1.38 -5.21
C LEU A 86 -5.63 2.85 -5.67
N LEU A 87 -6.29 3.75 -4.92
CA LEU A 87 -6.27 5.18 -5.20
C LEU A 87 -4.86 5.78 -5.08
N LEU A 88 -4.06 5.35 -4.10
CA LEU A 88 -2.65 5.75 -4.00
C LEU A 88 -1.84 5.33 -5.24
N TRP A 89 -2.06 4.11 -5.73
CA TRP A 89 -1.37 3.59 -6.92
C TRP A 89 -1.77 4.30 -8.22
N ALA A 90 -2.99 4.85 -8.31
CA ALA A 90 -3.42 5.62 -9.47
C ALA A 90 -2.55 6.88 -9.70
N MET A 91 -1.94 7.40 -8.63
CA MET A 91 -1.06 8.57 -8.65
C MET A 91 0.37 8.27 -9.10
N PHE A 92 0.74 6.99 -9.22
CA PHE A 92 2.12 6.63 -9.51
C PHE A 92 2.53 7.16 -10.89
N PRO A 93 3.65 7.91 -10.98
CA PRO A 93 4.11 8.50 -12.21
C PRO A 93 4.58 7.42 -13.21
N HIS A 94 3.94 7.39 -14.37
CA HIS A 94 4.30 6.52 -15.50
C HIS A 94 4.31 7.37 -16.78
N ASN A 95 4.97 6.89 -17.84
CA ASN A 95 5.04 7.59 -19.13
C ASN A 95 3.66 7.94 -19.70
N ASN A 96 2.63 7.12 -19.44
CA ASN A 96 1.23 7.43 -19.68
C ASN A 96 0.51 7.53 -18.33
N PRO A 97 0.45 8.72 -17.69
CA PRO A 97 -0.12 8.86 -16.35
C PRO A 97 -1.61 8.55 -16.36
N SER A 98 -2.06 7.76 -15.38
CA SER A 98 -3.45 7.31 -15.32
C SER A 98 -4.43 8.42 -14.95
N LEU A 99 -4.03 9.25 -13.99
CA LEU A 99 -4.67 10.48 -13.56
C LEU A 99 -3.56 11.53 -13.40
N TRP A 100 -3.70 12.67 -14.08
CA TRP A 100 -2.81 13.80 -13.83
C TRP A 100 -3.47 14.77 -12.86
N ILE A 101 -2.87 14.93 -11.69
CA ILE A 101 -3.36 15.79 -10.60
C ILE A 101 -2.25 16.74 -10.20
N GLN A 102 -2.51 18.05 -10.35
CA GLN A 102 -1.53 19.13 -10.13
C GLN A 102 -0.93 19.18 -8.70
N TYR A 103 -1.71 18.71 -7.72
CA TYR A 103 -1.32 18.67 -6.31
C TYR A 103 -1.24 17.22 -5.82
N SER A 104 -0.56 16.37 -6.59
CA SER A 104 -0.56 14.92 -6.37
C SER A 104 0.00 14.53 -4.99
N ILE A 105 0.94 15.30 -4.46
CA ILE A 105 1.53 15.06 -3.14
C ILE A 105 0.56 15.37 -2.00
N LEU A 106 -0.21 16.45 -2.11
CA LEU A 106 -1.27 16.76 -1.14
C LEU A 106 -2.35 15.69 -1.18
N TYR A 107 -2.71 15.22 -2.38
CA TYR A 107 -3.63 14.10 -2.53
C TYR A 107 -3.11 12.82 -1.86
N PHE A 108 -1.82 12.49 -2.02
CA PHE A 108 -1.20 11.36 -1.34
C PHE A 108 -1.37 11.43 0.18
N LEU A 109 -1.11 12.60 0.79
CA LEU A 109 -1.28 12.82 2.23
C LEU A 109 -2.76 12.72 2.67
N CYS A 110 -3.70 13.19 1.85
CA CYS A 110 -5.12 13.06 2.17
C CYS A 110 -5.58 11.60 2.16
N VAL A 111 -5.14 10.81 1.17
CA VAL A 111 -5.54 9.40 1.04
C VAL A 111 -4.85 8.54 2.09
N SER A 112 -3.59 8.81 2.46
CA SER A 112 -2.92 8.13 3.57
C SER A 112 -3.68 8.33 4.89
N ALA A 113 -4.12 9.56 5.16
CA ALA A 113 -4.86 9.88 6.39
C ALA A 113 -6.20 9.17 6.46
N MET A 114 -6.85 8.98 5.32
CA MET A 114 -8.12 8.25 5.25
C MET A 114 -7.98 6.75 5.57
N ASN A 115 -6.81 6.14 5.34
CA ASN A 115 -6.60 4.71 5.57
C ASN A 115 -6.66 4.33 7.06
N VAL A 116 -6.39 5.27 7.95
CA VAL A 116 -6.51 5.10 9.42
C VAL A 116 -7.96 4.81 9.83
N PHE A 117 -8.95 5.37 9.12
CA PHE A 117 -10.35 5.07 9.42
C PHE A 117 -10.73 3.63 9.09
N ALA A 118 -10.14 3.05 8.05
CA ALA A 118 -10.41 1.66 7.67
C ALA A 118 -9.92 0.68 8.75
N THR A 119 -8.75 0.92 9.35
CA THR A 119 -8.22 0.08 10.43
C THR A 119 -9.04 0.21 11.72
N PHE A 120 -9.50 1.42 12.04
CA PHE A 120 -10.39 1.65 13.18
C PHE A 120 -11.75 0.95 13.00
N LEU A 121 -12.38 1.10 11.83
CA LEU A 121 -13.66 0.47 11.51
C LEU A 121 -13.58 -1.07 11.59
N ALA A 122 -12.49 -1.67 11.11
CA ALA A 122 -12.27 -3.11 11.20
C ALA A 122 -12.22 -3.61 12.65
N GLY A 123 -11.52 -2.89 13.54
CA GLY A 123 -11.44 -3.23 14.95
C GLY A 123 -12.76 -3.07 15.69
N TRP A 124 -13.41 -1.92 15.50
CA TRP A 124 -14.67 -1.58 16.17
C TRP A 124 -15.83 -2.49 15.75
N SER A 125 -15.91 -2.85 14.47
CA SER A 125 -17.00 -3.71 13.96
C SER A 125 -17.00 -5.13 14.51
N SER A 126 -15.85 -5.64 14.99
CA SER A 126 -15.72 -7.00 15.54
C SER A 126 -16.35 -7.19 16.93
N ASN A 127 -16.71 -6.09 17.61
CA ASN A 127 -17.35 -6.08 18.94
C ASN A 127 -16.62 -6.93 20.01
N SER A 128 -15.29 -7.01 19.95
CA SER A 128 -14.46 -7.68 20.96
C SER A 128 -13.47 -6.69 21.58
N LYS A 129 -13.30 -6.73 22.91
CA LYS A 129 -12.43 -5.78 23.63
C LYS A 129 -10.97 -5.84 23.14
N TYR A 130 -10.46 -7.03 22.85
CA TYR A 130 -9.09 -7.22 22.39
C TYR A 130 -8.85 -6.65 20.98
N ALA A 131 -9.77 -6.90 20.04
CA ALA A 131 -9.64 -6.35 18.69
C ALA A 131 -9.77 -4.82 18.69
N LEU A 132 -10.66 -4.26 19.52
CA LEU A 132 -10.78 -2.81 19.66
C LEU A 132 -9.49 -2.18 20.24
N LEU A 133 -8.92 -2.77 21.30
CA LEU A 133 -7.65 -2.29 21.88
C LEU A 133 -6.49 -2.43 20.89
N GLY A 134 -6.45 -3.52 20.10
CA GLY A 134 -5.45 -3.71 19.04
C GLY A 134 -5.57 -2.66 17.94
N ALA A 135 -6.80 -2.37 17.49
CA ALA A 135 -7.05 -1.34 16.49
C ALA A 135 -6.69 0.06 17.00
N LEU A 136 -7.01 0.41 18.25
CA LEU A 136 -6.62 1.69 18.84
C LEU A 136 -5.10 1.87 18.90
N ARG A 137 -4.35 0.79 19.22
CA ARG A 137 -2.88 0.82 19.19
C ARG A 137 -2.33 1.03 17.77
N GLY A 138 -2.88 0.30 16.79
CA GLY A 138 -2.50 0.47 15.38
C GLY A 138 -2.80 1.87 14.87
N VAL A 139 -3.97 2.43 15.19
CA VAL A 139 -4.36 3.80 14.84
C VAL A 139 -3.39 4.81 15.44
N ALA A 140 -3.07 4.69 16.73
CA ALA A 140 -2.10 5.58 17.39
C ALA A 140 -0.72 5.56 16.72
N GLN A 141 -0.24 4.36 16.35
CA GLN A 141 1.00 4.19 15.61
C GLN A 141 0.93 4.88 14.24
N THR A 142 -0.08 4.56 13.42
CA THR A 142 -0.20 5.13 12.06
C THR A 142 -0.28 6.65 12.07
N ILE A 143 -1.02 7.26 13.01
CA ILE A 143 -1.11 8.73 13.12
C ILE A 143 0.24 9.34 13.51
N SER A 144 0.96 8.74 14.47
CA SER A 144 2.26 9.26 14.88
C SER A 144 3.28 9.26 13.75
N TYR A 145 3.30 8.20 12.93
CA TYR A 145 4.24 8.08 11.82
C TYR A 145 3.80 8.91 10.60
N GLU A 146 2.50 9.11 10.39
CA GLU A 146 2.00 10.00 9.33
C GLU A 146 2.43 11.46 9.53
N ILE A 147 2.43 11.97 10.77
CA ILE A 147 2.94 13.31 11.05
C ILE A 147 4.42 13.40 10.66
N SER A 148 5.25 12.42 11.08
CA SER A 148 6.67 12.41 10.72
C SER A 148 6.90 12.29 9.20
N LEU A 149 6.10 11.47 8.51
CA LEU A 149 6.10 11.35 7.05
C LEU A 149 5.81 12.71 6.39
N SER A 150 4.77 13.42 6.84
CA SER A 150 4.43 14.73 6.27
C SER A 150 5.55 15.76 6.41
N LEU A 151 6.27 15.76 7.54
CA LEU A 151 7.39 16.67 7.79
C LEU A 151 8.62 16.35 6.93
N ILE A 152 8.95 15.07 6.76
CA ILE A 152 10.06 14.65 5.90
C ILE A 152 9.72 15.00 4.44
N LEU A 153 8.48 14.77 4.01
CA LEU A 153 8.05 15.10 2.66
C LEU A 153 8.09 16.62 2.42
N LEU A 154 7.71 17.42 3.42
CA LEU A 154 7.83 18.88 3.33
C LEU A 154 9.26 19.34 3.06
N SER A 155 10.25 18.70 3.70
CA SER A 155 11.66 19.05 3.49
C SER A 155 12.14 18.82 2.05
N SER A 156 11.66 17.75 1.39
CA SER A 156 12.01 17.47 -0.01
C SER A 156 11.25 18.38 -0.99
N LEU A 157 10.00 18.72 -0.67
CA LEU A 157 9.20 19.68 -1.45
C LEU A 157 9.82 21.07 -1.51
N LEU A 158 10.35 21.58 -0.39
CA LEU A 158 10.98 22.90 -0.35
C LEU A 158 12.18 23.00 -1.31
N MET A 159 12.87 21.89 -1.55
CA MET A 159 14.00 21.84 -2.50
C MET A 159 13.55 21.77 -3.95
N LEU A 160 12.45 21.07 -4.22
CA LEU A 160 11.93 20.80 -5.57
C LEU A 160 10.99 21.89 -6.10
N LEU A 161 10.39 22.67 -5.20
CA LEU A 161 9.41 23.74 -5.48
C LEU A 161 8.24 23.31 -6.38
N THR A 162 7.97 22.00 -6.45
CA THR A 162 6.90 21.40 -7.26
C THR A 162 6.16 20.37 -6.43
N MET A 163 4.83 20.30 -6.62
CA MET A 163 3.94 19.38 -5.88
C MET A 163 3.45 18.21 -6.76
N ASP A 164 3.89 18.18 -8.01
CA ASP A 164 3.49 17.26 -9.07
C ASP A 164 4.46 16.07 -9.17
N PHE A 165 3.97 14.85 -8.95
CA PHE A 165 4.78 13.64 -9.06
C PHE A 165 5.35 13.44 -10.46
N ASN A 166 4.56 13.71 -11.51
CA ASN A 166 5.03 13.56 -12.90
C ASN A 166 6.20 14.49 -13.19
N ILE A 167 6.09 15.77 -12.79
CA ILE A 167 7.16 16.75 -13.00
C ILE A 167 8.40 16.32 -12.24
N MET A 168 8.26 15.95 -10.96
CA MET A 168 9.37 15.48 -10.12
C MET A 168 10.12 14.27 -10.72
N THR A 169 9.43 13.36 -11.40
CA THR A 169 10.10 12.21 -12.05
C THR A 169 10.84 12.56 -13.33
N THR A 170 10.37 13.54 -14.10
CA THR A 170 10.99 13.92 -15.38
C THR A 170 12.29 14.70 -15.22
N THR A 171 12.42 15.35 -14.08
CA THR A 171 13.58 16.15 -13.70
C THR A 171 14.69 15.25 -13.14
N ASN A 172 15.82 15.15 -13.85
CA ASN A 172 16.98 14.35 -13.44
C ASN A 172 17.67 14.94 -12.20
N TYR A 173 17.26 14.51 -11.02
CA TYR A 173 17.76 15.02 -9.73
C TYR A 173 18.79 14.10 -9.05
N LEU A 174 19.69 13.48 -9.81
CA LEU A 174 20.81 12.69 -9.26
C LEU A 174 21.59 13.42 -8.14
N PRO A 175 21.89 14.73 -8.22
CA PRO A 175 22.54 15.46 -7.13
C PRO A 175 21.66 15.63 -5.87
N LEU A 176 20.35 15.77 -6.05
CA LEU A 176 19.40 15.96 -4.94
C LEU A 176 19.24 14.69 -4.11
N VAL A 177 19.18 13.53 -4.77
CA VAL A 177 19.09 12.22 -4.11
C VAL A 177 20.31 11.99 -3.21
N LEU A 178 21.51 12.40 -3.65
CA LEU A 178 22.73 12.28 -2.86
C LEU A 178 22.75 13.22 -1.64
N MET A 179 22.26 14.47 -1.79
CA MET A 179 22.18 15.42 -0.68
C MET A 179 21.16 15.02 0.39
N LEU A 180 20.12 14.27 0.03
CA LEU A 180 19.03 13.88 0.94
C LEU A 180 19.21 12.49 1.55
N LEU A 181 20.40 11.88 1.47
CA LEU A 181 20.61 10.50 1.94
C LEU A 181 20.15 10.26 3.40
N PRO A 182 20.43 11.15 4.38
CA PRO A 182 19.89 10.98 5.74
C PRO A 182 18.36 11.01 5.78
N LEU A 183 17.72 11.88 4.99
CA LEU A 183 16.26 12.00 4.92
C LEU A 183 15.64 10.76 4.27
N THR A 184 16.30 10.15 3.29
CA THR A 184 15.82 8.89 2.69
C THR A 184 15.83 7.73 3.68
N ILE A 185 16.80 7.69 4.61
CA ILE A 185 16.86 6.67 5.66
C ILE A 185 15.73 6.87 6.66
N ILE A 186 15.50 8.10 7.12
CA ILE A 186 14.40 8.40 8.04
C ILE A 186 13.05 8.11 7.36
N TRP A 187 12.90 8.47 6.09
CA TRP A 187 11.72 8.14 5.27
C TRP A 187 11.47 6.62 5.20
N PHE A 188 12.52 5.83 5.01
CA PHE A 188 12.40 4.38 5.00
C PHE A 188 11.94 3.83 6.36
N ILE A 189 12.50 4.34 7.47
CA ILE A 189 12.09 3.96 8.83
C ILE A 189 10.62 4.32 9.09
N THR A 190 10.16 5.50 8.65
CA THR A 190 8.75 5.89 8.83
C THR A 190 7.78 5.07 7.99
N ASN A 191 8.18 4.59 6.80
CA ASN A 191 7.33 3.72 5.98
C ASN A 191 7.28 2.27 6.48
N LEU A 192 8.29 1.83 7.24
CA LEU A 192 8.30 0.51 7.87
C LEU A 192 7.39 0.44 9.11
N ALA A 193 7.16 1.59 9.75
CA ALA A 193 6.39 1.72 10.98
C ALA A 193 4.90 1.96 10.71
#